data_AF-A0A6L9QKT7-F1
#
_entry.id   AF-A0A6L9QKT7-F1
#
_cell.length_a   1.000
_cell.length_b   1.000
_cell.length_c   1.000
_cell.angle_alpha   90.00
_cell.angle_beta   90.00
_cell.angle_gamma   90.00
#
_symmetry.space_group_name_H-M   'P 1'
#
loop_
_entity.id
_entity.type
_entity.pdbx_description
1 polymer ?
#
loop_
_entity_poly.entity_id
_entity_poly.type
_entity_poly.pdbx_seq_one_letter_code
_entity_poly.pdbx_strand_id
1 'polypeptide(L)'
;TDRRDHGTQGFDQHTGHWAAVLPSHRDIVAAHLVPYLAGWEEYGWNQGALMLGLAEADGPAGAATGTFLAHALANQDQDERARAVEALLVLAARGALPAAETGTALGRLAALGRIPLPRTLKALTAAADAGAHAGVWTILATALPHALPAPGERARSGLPAMITLAARLAETTRAEGAIPEIAEVAARGGTSRLVTESARLHRTLTAT
;
A
#
# COMPACT_ATOMS: atom_id res chain seq x y z
N THR A 1 6.45 10.00 -48.62
CA THR A 1 5.05 9.62 -48.33
C THR A 1 4.97 9.30 -46.86
N ASP A 2 4.30 10.20 -46.16
CA ASP A 2 4.06 10.36 -44.72
C ASP A 2 3.75 9.05 -43.97
N ARG A 3 4.66 8.66 -43.05
CA ARG A 3 4.43 7.58 -42.08
C ARG A 3 3.97 8.24 -40.79
N ARG A 4 2.65 8.37 -40.64
CA ARG A 4 2.05 8.96 -39.45
C ARG A 4 2.35 8.08 -38.24
N ASP A 5 3.01 8.69 -37.26
CA ASP A 5 3.01 8.24 -35.87
C ASP A 5 1.56 8.16 -35.39
N HIS A 6 1.10 6.94 -35.13
CA HIS A 6 -0.07 6.73 -34.28
C HIS A 6 0.41 6.83 -32.84
N GLY A 7 0.52 8.08 -32.36
CA GLY A 7 0.65 8.38 -30.95
C GLY A 7 -0.47 7.70 -30.18
N THR A 8 -0.09 6.90 -29.19
CA THR A 8 -0.99 6.22 -28.26
C THR A 8 -1.58 7.23 -27.28
N GLN A 9 -2.32 8.22 -27.80
CA GLN A 9 -3.10 9.21 -27.03
C GLN A 9 -4.52 8.69 -26.76
N GLY A 10 -4.65 7.49 -26.19
CA GLY A 10 -5.91 6.74 -26.20
C GLY A 10 -6.80 6.80 -24.96
N PHE A 11 -6.27 7.10 -23.76
CA PHE A 11 -7.05 6.92 -22.51
C PHE A 11 -6.87 8.01 -21.44
N ASP A 12 -6.17 9.11 -21.77
CA ASP A 12 -5.72 10.09 -20.77
C ASP A 12 -6.80 11.11 -20.33
N GLN A 13 -7.89 11.27 -21.10
CA GLN A 13 -8.88 12.34 -20.85
C GLN A 13 -10.15 11.91 -20.10
N HIS A 14 -10.47 10.62 -20.02
CA HIS A 14 -11.81 10.20 -19.53
C HIS A 14 -11.87 9.79 -18.05
N THR A 15 -10.75 9.41 -17.43
CA THR A 15 -10.76 8.95 -16.03
C THR A 15 -10.54 10.06 -15.01
N GLY A 16 -9.87 11.17 -15.35
CA GLY A 16 -9.61 12.28 -14.42
C GLY A 16 -10.87 12.92 -13.82
N HIS A 17 -12.04 12.73 -14.44
CA HIS A 17 -13.30 13.26 -13.95
C HIS A 17 -13.94 12.45 -12.82
N TRP A 18 -13.50 11.20 -12.57
CA TRP A 18 -14.17 10.33 -11.59
C TRP A 18 -14.23 10.94 -10.19
N ALA A 19 -13.15 11.57 -9.74
CA ALA A 19 -13.13 12.28 -8.46
C ALA A 19 -14.10 13.48 -8.43
N ALA A 20 -14.36 14.10 -9.58
CA ALA A 20 -15.29 15.21 -9.72
C ALA A 20 -16.76 14.79 -9.85
N VAL A 21 -17.07 13.50 -10.04
CA VAL A 21 -18.46 13.01 -10.10
C VAL A 21 -19.12 13.10 -8.72
N LEU A 22 -18.39 12.81 -7.65
CA LEU A 22 -18.86 12.93 -6.26
C LEU A 22 -17.72 13.49 -5.36
N PRO A 23 -17.37 14.78 -5.49
CA PRO A 23 -16.19 15.36 -4.86
C PRO A 23 -16.26 15.40 -3.34
N SER A 24 -17.43 15.28 -2.72
CA SER A 24 -17.59 15.18 -1.26
C SER A 24 -17.76 13.74 -0.75
N HIS A 25 -17.65 12.74 -1.62
CA HIS A 25 -17.85 11.33 -1.27
C HIS A 25 -16.77 10.43 -1.91
N ARG A 26 -15.49 10.75 -1.68
CA ARG A 26 -14.37 10.00 -2.28
C ARG A 26 -14.46 8.48 -2.10
N ASP A 27 -14.92 7.98 -0.94
CA ASP A 27 -14.95 6.53 -0.69
C ASP A 27 -16.00 5.81 -1.55
N ILE A 28 -17.07 6.50 -1.93
CA ILE A 28 -18.09 5.96 -2.85
C ILE A 28 -17.50 5.84 -4.26
N VAL A 29 -16.76 6.86 -4.70
CA VAL A 29 -16.06 6.82 -5.99
C VAL A 29 -15.03 5.70 -5.98
N ALA A 30 -14.23 5.58 -4.92
CA ALA A 30 -13.29 4.47 -4.76
C ALA A 30 -13.99 3.11 -4.80
N ALA A 31 -15.13 2.97 -4.11
CA ALA A 31 -15.90 1.72 -4.09
C ALA A 31 -16.40 1.32 -5.48
N HIS A 32 -16.79 2.31 -6.29
CA HIS A 32 -17.13 2.09 -7.69
C HIS A 32 -15.93 1.63 -8.52
N LEU A 33 -14.75 2.20 -8.29
CA LEU A 33 -13.57 1.92 -9.10
C LEU A 33 -12.84 0.62 -8.72
N VAL A 34 -12.88 0.20 -7.44
CA VAL A 34 -12.14 -0.99 -6.94
C VAL A 34 -12.38 -2.28 -7.76
N PRO A 35 -13.60 -2.65 -8.16
CA PRO A 35 -13.84 -3.83 -8.98
C PRO A 35 -13.07 -3.85 -10.31
N TYR A 36 -12.74 -2.68 -10.85
CA TYR A 36 -12.01 -2.53 -12.12
C TYR A 36 -10.49 -2.61 -11.95
N LEU A 37 -9.97 -2.66 -10.71
CA LEU A 37 -8.54 -2.80 -10.44
C LEU A 37 -8.06 -4.26 -10.63
N ALA A 38 -8.96 -5.23 -10.53
CA ALA A 38 -8.64 -6.65 -10.65
C ALA A 38 -8.62 -7.10 -12.12
N GLY A 39 -7.43 -7.50 -12.61
CA GLY A 39 -7.25 -8.11 -13.93
C GLY A 39 -6.90 -7.16 -15.08
N TRP A 40 -6.68 -5.88 -14.78
CA TRP A 40 -6.46 -4.84 -15.80
C TRP A 40 -5.07 -4.21 -15.70
N GLU A 41 -4.12 -4.95 -15.12
CA GLU A 41 -2.72 -4.55 -14.97
C GLU A 41 -2.13 -4.07 -16.32
N GLU A 42 -2.58 -4.64 -17.43
CA GLU A 42 -2.10 -4.38 -18.79
C GLU A 42 -2.70 -3.13 -19.47
N TYR A 43 -3.81 -2.56 -18.95
CA TYR A 43 -4.60 -1.53 -19.65
C TYR A 43 -4.38 -0.09 -19.18
N GLY A 44 -3.42 0.18 -18.28
CA GLY A 44 -2.95 1.55 -18.01
C GLY A 44 -4.02 2.55 -17.55
N TRP A 45 -4.81 2.21 -16.53
CA TRP A 45 -5.96 3.00 -16.06
C TRP A 45 -5.65 4.28 -15.27
N ASN A 46 -4.42 4.83 -15.40
CA ASN A 46 -3.99 6.03 -14.67
C ASN A 46 -4.34 5.96 -13.16
N GLN A 47 -4.13 4.80 -12.54
CA GLN A 47 -4.53 4.54 -11.15
C GLN A 47 -3.89 5.54 -10.18
N GLY A 48 -2.64 5.92 -10.40
CA GLY A 48 -1.96 6.94 -9.63
C GLY A 48 -2.64 8.30 -9.75
N ALA A 49 -2.95 8.73 -10.98
CA ALA A 49 -3.67 9.99 -11.20
C ALA A 49 -5.08 10.00 -10.60
N LEU A 50 -5.82 8.88 -10.74
CA LEU A 50 -7.13 8.69 -10.12
C LEU A 50 -7.05 8.75 -8.58
N MET A 51 -6.06 8.07 -8.00
CA MET A 51 -5.84 8.08 -6.56
C MET A 51 -5.50 9.48 -6.06
N LEU A 52 -4.70 10.24 -6.81
CA LEU A 52 -4.38 11.63 -6.48
C LEU A 52 -5.63 12.52 -6.50
N GLY A 53 -6.47 12.40 -7.53
CA GLY A 53 -7.77 13.10 -7.57
C GLY A 53 -8.68 12.73 -6.40
N LEU A 54 -8.72 11.46 -6.00
CA LEU A 54 -9.46 11.00 -4.81
C LEU A 54 -8.86 11.55 -3.51
N ALA A 55 -7.55 11.76 -3.43
CA ALA A 55 -6.88 12.35 -2.27
C ALA A 55 -7.19 13.84 -2.12
N GLU A 56 -7.30 14.56 -3.24
CA GLU A 56 -7.64 15.99 -3.29
C GLU A 56 -9.12 16.27 -3.06
N ALA A 57 -10.01 15.33 -3.40
CA ALA A 57 -11.43 15.40 -3.11
C ALA A 57 -11.70 15.50 -1.59
N ASP A 58 -12.95 15.77 -1.22
CA ASP A 58 -13.47 15.78 0.15
C ASP A 58 -14.25 14.49 0.48
N GLY A 59 -14.70 14.41 1.75
CA GLY A 59 -15.45 13.27 2.26
C GLY A 59 -14.58 12.22 2.95
N PRO A 60 -15.23 11.19 3.54
CA PRO A 60 -14.54 10.15 4.29
C PRO A 60 -13.62 9.33 3.38
N ALA A 61 -12.49 8.88 3.93
CA ALA A 61 -11.65 7.87 3.31
C ALA A 61 -11.78 6.59 4.14
N GLY A 62 -12.27 5.52 3.52
CA GLY A 62 -12.57 4.26 4.18
C GLY A 62 -11.93 3.08 3.48
N ALA A 63 -12.55 1.91 3.62
CA ALA A 63 -12.01 0.64 3.11
C ALA A 63 -11.81 0.61 1.60
N ALA A 64 -12.70 1.27 0.84
CA ALA A 64 -12.58 1.32 -0.60
C ALA A 64 -11.41 2.20 -1.04
N THR A 65 -11.27 3.38 -0.43
CA THR A 65 -10.12 4.27 -0.66
C THR A 65 -8.80 3.59 -0.30
N GLY A 66 -8.75 2.90 0.85
CA GLY A 66 -7.56 2.17 1.26
C GLY A 66 -7.20 1.00 0.33
N THR A 67 -8.21 0.27 -0.17
CA THR A 67 -8.00 -0.80 -1.16
C THR A 67 -7.49 -0.24 -2.48
N PHE A 68 -8.06 0.87 -2.95
CA PHE A 68 -7.59 1.56 -4.15
C PHE A 68 -6.13 1.99 -4.00
N LEU A 69 -5.78 2.63 -2.88
CA LEU A 69 -4.42 3.09 -2.61
C LEU A 69 -3.41 1.92 -2.63
N ALA A 70 -3.77 0.78 -2.03
CA ALA A 70 -2.92 -0.42 -2.05
C ALA A 70 -2.62 -0.91 -3.47
N HIS A 71 -3.61 -0.88 -4.38
CA HIS A 71 -3.40 -1.20 -5.79
C HIS A 71 -2.55 -0.15 -6.51
N ALA A 72 -2.82 1.14 -6.30
CA ALA A 72 -2.10 2.23 -6.96
C ALA A 72 -0.60 2.24 -6.57
N LEU A 73 -0.26 1.96 -5.30
CA LEU A 73 1.13 1.82 -4.84
C LEU A 73 1.86 0.61 -5.47
N ALA A 74 1.11 -0.39 -5.92
CA ALA A 74 1.63 -1.59 -6.56
C ALA A 74 1.73 -1.48 -8.10
N ASN A 75 1.29 -0.36 -8.68
CA ASN A 75 1.20 -0.16 -10.13
C ASN A 75 2.54 -0.45 -10.83
N GLN A 76 2.52 -1.03 -12.02
CA GLN A 76 3.75 -1.34 -12.75
C GLN A 76 4.45 -0.10 -13.32
N ASP A 77 3.69 0.92 -13.68
CA ASP A 77 4.21 2.19 -14.17
C ASP A 77 4.81 3.01 -13.01
N GLN A 78 6.00 3.59 -13.24
CA GLN A 78 6.71 4.33 -12.20
C GLN A 78 6.08 5.68 -11.89
N ASP A 79 5.58 6.38 -12.89
CA ASP A 79 4.99 7.70 -12.73
C ASP A 79 3.63 7.58 -12.05
N GLU A 80 2.84 6.55 -12.40
CA GLU A 80 1.60 6.24 -11.69
C GLU A 80 1.84 5.86 -10.22
N ARG A 81 2.88 5.07 -9.92
CA ARG A 81 3.24 4.83 -8.51
C ARG A 81 3.70 6.09 -7.80
N ALA A 82 4.42 7.00 -8.47
CA ALA A 82 4.85 8.25 -7.87
C ALA A 82 3.63 9.12 -7.50
N ARG A 83 2.62 9.20 -8.37
CA ARG A 83 1.34 9.85 -8.08
C ARG A 83 0.58 9.17 -6.93
N ALA A 84 0.64 7.83 -6.82
CA ALA A 84 0.06 7.13 -5.68
C ALA A 84 0.78 7.46 -4.36
N VAL A 85 2.10 7.65 -4.37
CA VAL A 85 2.86 8.15 -3.22
C VAL A 85 2.45 9.57 -2.87
N GLU A 86 2.30 10.45 -3.86
CA GLU A 86 1.80 11.81 -3.66
C GLU A 86 0.40 11.81 -3.04
N ALA A 87 -0.50 10.97 -3.54
CA ALA A 87 -1.85 10.80 -3.00
C ALA A 87 -1.84 10.35 -1.53
N LEU A 88 -0.96 9.40 -1.17
CA LEU A 88 -0.75 8.99 0.22
C LEU A 88 -0.29 10.18 1.08
N LEU A 89 0.67 10.97 0.60
CA LEU A 89 1.18 12.15 1.30
C LEU A 89 0.10 13.22 1.49
N VAL A 90 -0.73 13.48 0.47
CA VAL A 90 -1.87 14.41 0.55
C VAL A 90 -2.88 13.93 1.60
N LEU A 91 -3.27 12.66 1.56
CA LEU A 91 -4.19 12.08 2.56
C LEU A 91 -3.61 12.16 3.97
N ALA A 92 -2.31 11.86 4.14
CA ALA A 92 -1.63 11.94 5.43
C ALA A 92 -1.60 13.38 5.96
N ALA A 93 -1.21 14.35 5.13
CA ALA A 93 -1.16 15.77 5.49
C ALA A 93 -2.54 16.32 5.89
N ARG A 94 -3.61 15.79 5.28
CA ARG A 94 -5.00 16.16 5.59
C ARG A 94 -5.59 15.41 6.78
N GLY A 95 -4.84 14.50 7.42
CA GLY A 95 -5.36 13.63 8.49
C GLY A 95 -6.46 12.66 8.02
N ALA A 96 -6.51 12.37 6.72
CA ALA A 96 -7.54 11.59 6.06
C ALA A 96 -7.01 10.27 5.49
N LEU A 97 -5.79 9.85 5.84
CA LEU A 97 -5.22 8.58 5.36
C LEU A 97 -5.95 7.38 5.97
N PRO A 98 -6.61 6.51 5.18
CA PRO A 98 -7.20 5.26 5.68
C PRO A 98 -6.10 4.20 5.85
N ALA A 99 -5.16 4.48 6.76
CA ALA A 99 -3.91 3.73 6.89
C ALA A 99 -4.16 2.27 7.30
N ALA A 100 -5.06 2.05 8.26
CA ALA A 100 -5.39 0.72 8.74
C ALA A 100 -6.03 -0.12 7.64
N GLU A 101 -7.01 0.45 6.94
CA GLU A 101 -7.74 -0.18 5.84
C GLU A 101 -6.81 -0.48 4.65
N THR A 102 -5.91 0.46 4.32
CA THR A 102 -4.89 0.28 3.28
C THR A 102 -3.98 -0.89 3.63
N GLY A 103 -3.54 -0.99 4.89
CA GLY A 103 -2.72 -2.12 5.34
C GLY A 103 -3.47 -3.45 5.29
N THR A 104 -4.72 -3.50 5.77
CA THR A 104 -5.55 -4.71 5.66
C THR A 104 -5.70 -5.18 4.21
N ALA A 105 -5.97 -4.26 3.28
CA ALA A 105 -6.05 -4.58 1.86
C ALA A 105 -4.71 -5.06 1.30
N LEU A 106 -3.62 -4.33 1.57
CA LEU A 106 -2.27 -4.68 1.13
C LEU A 106 -1.86 -6.08 1.59
N GLY A 107 -2.06 -6.40 2.87
CA GLY A 107 -1.68 -7.70 3.42
C GLY A 107 -2.44 -8.85 2.75
N ARG A 108 -3.75 -8.70 2.55
CA ARG A 108 -4.58 -9.70 1.83
C ARG A 108 -4.16 -9.85 0.37
N LEU A 109 -3.94 -8.74 -0.33
CA LEU A 109 -3.50 -8.75 -1.74
C LEU A 109 -2.11 -9.41 -1.88
N ALA A 110 -1.20 -9.14 -0.96
CA ALA A 110 0.13 -9.74 -0.93
C ALA A 110 0.05 -11.27 -0.68
N ALA A 111 -0.76 -11.71 0.28
CA ALA A 111 -0.99 -13.14 0.54
C ALA A 111 -1.53 -13.86 -0.70
N LEU A 112 -2.50 -13.26 -1.38
CA LEU A 112 -3.09 -13.77 -2.62
C LEU A 112 -2.18 -13.64 -3.84
N GLY A 113 -1.04 -12.96 -3.74
CA GLY A 113 -0.13 -12.72 -4.86
C GLY A 113 -0.71 -11.79 -5.93
N ARG A 114 -1.66 -10.93 -5.54
CA ARG A 114 -2.34 -9.97 -6.43
C ARG A 114 -1.58 -8.66 -6.60
N ILE A 115 -0.56 -8.43 -5.78
CA ILE A 115 0.34 -7.28 -5.91
C ILE A 115 1.80 -7.72 -5.71
N PRO A 116 2.76 -7.15 -6.44
CA PRO A 116 4.17 -7.38 -6.20
C PRO A 116 4.63 -6.60 -4.97
N LEU A 117 4.84 -7.33 -3.87
CA LEU A 117 5.23 -6.77 -2.58
C LEU A 117 6.54 -5.95 -2.64
N PRO A 118 7.64 -6.39 -3.30
CA PRO A 118 8.86 -5.59 -3.37
C PRO A 118 8.66 -4.20 -3.99
N ARG A 119 7.79 -4.11 -5.00
CA ARG A 119 7.49 -2.85 -5.68
C ARG A 119 6.66 -1.92 -4.78
N THR A 120 5.65 -2.48 -4.14
CA THR A 120 4.79 -1.77 -3.18
C THR A 120 5.61 -1.22 -2.02
N LEU A 121 6.57 -2.01 -1.51
CA LEU A 121 7.49 -1.58 -0.45
C LEU A 121 8.41 -0.43 -0.89
N LYS A 122 8.83 -0.38 -2.16
CA LYS A 122 9.60 0.76 -2.68
C LYS A 122 8.77 2.06 -2.61
N ALA A 123 7.49 2.00 -2.95
CA ALA A 123 6.58 3.14 -2.86
C ALA A 123 6.33 3.57 -1.39
N LEU A 124 6.09 2.60 -0.49
CA LEU A 124 5.91 2.88 0.94
C LEU A 124 7.18 3.45 1.59
N THR A 125 8.37 2.97 1.21
CA THR A 125 9.63 3.56 1.66
C THR A 125 9.76 5.01 1.20
N ALA A 126 9.42 5.32 -0.06
CA ALA A 126 9.44 6.69 -0.55
C ALA A 126 8.47 7.61 0.22
N ALA A 127 7.26 7.13 0.52
CA ALA A 127 6.30 7.86 1.34
C ALA A 127 6.81 8.11 2.78
N ALA A 128 7.42 7.09 3.38
CA ALA A 128 8.03 7.21 4.71
C ALA A 128 9.18 8.22 4.72
N ASP A 129 10.10 8.11 3.76
CA ASP A 129 11.24 9.02 3.62
C ASP A 129 10.80 10.47 3.34
N ALA A 130 9.62 10.65 2.72
CA ALA A 130 8.97 11.96 2.52
C ALA A 130 8.18 12.46 3.75
N GLY A 131 8.21 11.75 4.88
CA GLY A 131 7.67 12.22 6.16
C GLY A 131 6.46 11.44 6.68
N ALA A 132 5.84 10.55 5.90
CA ALA A 132 4.63 9.81 6.31
C ALA A 132 4.90 8.60 7.23
N HIS A 133 5.92 8.68 8.09
CA HIS A 133 6.39 7.58 8.95
C HIS A 133 5.26 6.92 9.75
N ALA A 134 4.42 7.70 10.44
CA ALA A 134 3.32 7.17 11.26
C ALA A 134 2.23 6.49 10.41
N GLY A 135 1.87 7.08 9.27
CA GLY A 135 0.90 6.49 8.35
C GLY A 135 1.40 5.18 7.75
N VAL A 136 2.65 5.16 7.28
CA VAL A 136 3.27 3.94 6.70
C VAL A 136 3.48 2.87 7.78
N TRP A 137 3.83 3.25 9.01
CA TRP A 137 3.86 2.32 10.14
C TRP A 137 2.51 1.64 10.33
N THR A 138 1.41 2.41 10.43
CA THR A 138 0.06 1.86 10.60
C THR A 138 -0.31 0.93 9.45
N ILE A 139 -0.01 1.32 8.19
CA ILE A 139 -0.23 0.46 7.01
C ILE A 139 0.50 -0.87 7.16
N LEU A 140 1.78 -0.86 7.55
CA LEU A 140 2.55 -2.09 7.69
C LEU A 140 2.06 -2.93 8.87
N ALA A 141 1.80 -2.32 10.02
CA ALA A 141 1.34 -2.99 11.22
C ALA A 141 0.01 -3.72 10.99
N THR A 142 -0.96 -3.11 10.27
CA THR A 142 -2.23 -3.77 9.95
C THR A 142 -2.14 -4.72 8.76
N ALA A 143 -1.12 -4.59 7.90
CA ALA A 143 -0.89 -5.54 6.82
C ALA A 143 -0.24 -6.85 7.29
N LEU A 144 0.65 -6.81 8.29
CA LEU A 144 1.41 -7.97 8.75
C LEU A 144 0.55 -9.18 9.15
N PRO A 145 -0.53 -9.03 9.95
CA PRO A 145 -1.40 -10.15 10.31
C PRO A 145 -1.99 -10.89 9.10
N HIS A 146 -2.18 -10.18 7.98
CA HIS A 146 -2.74 -10.76 6.76
C HIS A 146 -1.69 -11.25 5.76
N ALA A 147 -0.45 -10.73 5.83
CA ALA A 147 0.62 -11.06 4.89
C ALA A 147 1.47 -12.26 5.32
N LEU A 148 1.48 -12.58 6.63
CA LEU A 148 2.26 -13.69 7.18
C LEU A 148 1.69 -15.04 6.71
N PRO A 149 2.55 -16.00 6.33
CA PRO A 149 2.11 -17.32 5.90
C PRO A 149 1.56 -18.13 7.08
N ALA A 150 0.59 -18.99 6.80
CA ALA A 150 0.16 -19.99 7.77
C ALA A 150 1.33 -20.91 8.15
N PRO A 151 1.29 -21.57 9.32
CA PRO A 151 2.32 -22.53 9.71
C PRO A 151 2.55 -23.60 8.62
N GLY A 152 3.80 -23.78 8.20
CA GLY A 152 4.18 -24.73 7.14
C GLY A 152 4.12 -24.17 5.71
N GLU A 153 3.56 -23.00 5.50
CA GLU A 153 3.53 -22.35 4.18
C GLU A 153 4.79 -21.53 3.91
N ARG A 154 5.12 -21.41 2.62
CA ARG A 154 6.26 -20.60 2.18
C ARG A 154 5.89 -19.12 2.18
N ALA A 155 6.70 -18.31 2.85
CA ALA A 155 6.60 -16.86 2.79
C ALA A 155 6.67 -16.32 1.34
N ARG A 156 5.84 -15.31 1.06
CA ARG A 156 5.90 -14.56 -0.20
C ARG A 156 7.22 -13.81 -0.35
N SER A 157 7.66 -13.62 -1.59
CA SER A 157 8.81 -12.78 -1.90
C SER A 157 8.58 -11.36 -1.38
N GLY A 158 9.58 -10.78 -0.72
CA GLY A 158 9.51 -9.43 -0.14
C GLY A 158 8.98 -9.37 1.30
N LEU A 159 8.40 -10.45 1.85
CA LEU A 159 7.87 -10.42 3.22
C LEU A 159 8.94 -10.12 4.30
N PRO A 160 10.16 -10.69 4.25
CA PRO A 160 11.20 -10.27 5.19
C PRO A 160 11.57 -8.79 5.05
N ALA A 161 11.55 -8.22 3.84
CA ALA A 161 11.81 -6.80 3.62
C ALA A 161 10.69 -5.91 4.16
N MET A 162 9.44 -6.37 4.09
CA MET A 162 8.30 -5.70 4.72
C MET A 162 8.49 -5.60 6.24
N ILE A 163 8.92 -6.70 6.88
CA ILE A 163 9.18 -6.73 8.33
C ILE A 163 10.38 -5.85 8.68
N THR A 164 11.44 -5.85 7.87
CA THR A 164 12.59 -4.94 8.05
C THR A 164 12.13 -3.47 8.03
N LEU A 165 11.31 -3.08 7.05
CA LEU A 165 10.77 -1.72 6.95
C LEU A 165 9.86 -1.39 8.14
N ALA A 166 8.99 -2.32 8.54
CA ALA A 166 8.13 -2.17 9.71
C ALA A 166 8.95 -1.95 10.99
N ALA A 167 10.03 -2.70 11.19
CA ALA A 167 10.91 -2.55 12.35
C ALA A 167 11.65 -1.20 12.35
N ARG A 168 12.16 -0.75 11.19
CA ARG A 168 12.72 0.61 11.04
C ARG A 168 11.68 1.67 11.45
N LEU A 169 10.45 1.54 10.96
CA LEU A 169 9.40 2.52 11.22
C LEU A 169 8.91 2.48 12.67
N ALA A 170 8.80 1.31 13.28
CA ALA A 170 8.48 1.17 14.69
C ALA A 170 9.50 1.89 15.59
N GLU A 171 10.80 1.81 15.26
CA GLU A 171 11.84 2.55 15.97
C GLU A 171 11.67 4.06 15.79
N THR A 172 11.45 4.53 14.55
CA THR A 172 11.28 5.95 14.24
C THR A 172 10.03 6.55 14.89
N THR A 173 8.93 5.80 14.93
CA THR A 173 7.65 6.26 15.50
C THR A 173 7.51 5.96 16.99
N ARG A 174 8.47 5.25 17.59
CA ARG A 174 8.38 4.69 18.95
C ARG A 174 7.09 3.89 19.14
N ALA A 175 6.78 3.06 18.16
CA ALA A 175 5.60 2.22 18.22
C ALA A 175 5.75 1.15 19.31
N GLU A 176 4.65 0.92 20.01
CA GLU A 176 4.52 -0.08 21.05
C GLU A 176 3.31 -0.97 20.74
N GLY A 177 3.24 -2.11 21.41
CA GLY A 177 2.15 -3.05 21.29
C GLY A 177 2.52 -4.24 20.43
N ALA A 178 2.47 -5.43 21.04
CA ALA A 178 2.81 -6.66 20.35
C ALA A 178 1.82 -6.95 19.21
N ILE A 179 2.36 -7.39 18.07
CA ILE A 179 1.60 -8.01 16.99
C ILE A 179 1.69 -9.53 17.21
N PRO A 180 0.60 -10.22 17.61
CA PRO A 180 0.64 -11.64 17.99
C PRO A 180 1.25 -12.53 16.91
N GLU A 181 0.89 -12.32 15.64
CA GLU A 181 1.36 -13.12 14.52
C GLU A 181 2.87 -12.97 14.28
N ILE A 182 3.43 -11.78 14.57
CA ILE A 182 4.89 -11.56 14.53
C ILE A 182 5.57 -12.27 15.69
N ALA A 183 4.97 -12.25 16.89
CA ALA A 183 5.48 -12.97 18.05
C ALA A 183 5.50 -14.49 17.80
N GLU A 184 4.45 -15.03 17.18
CA GLU A 184 4.37 -16.44 16.79
C GLU A 184 5.48 -16.83 15.81
N VAL A 185 5.73 -16.01 14.78
CA VAL A 185 6.82 -16.27 13.81
C VAL A 185 8.19 -16.17 14.47
N ALA A 186 8.39 -15.20 15.38
CA ALA A 186 9.61 -15.07 16.15
C ALA A 186 9.86 -16.29 17.05
N ALA A 187 8.81 -16.85 17.66
CA ALA A 187 8.88 -17.99 18.57
C ALA A 187 9.22 -19.32 17.88
N ARG A 188 9.04 -19.44 16.55
CA ARG A 188 9.38 -20.66 15.78
C ARG A 188 10.87 -21.02 15.87
N GLY A 189 11.73 -20.04 16.14
CA GLY A 189 13.18 -20.23 16.17
C GLY A 189 13.78 -20.48 14.78
N GLY A 190 15.11 -20.48 14.72
CA GLY A 190 15.88 -20.68 13.49
C GLY A 190 16.50 -19.40 12.92
N THR A 191 17.25 -19.57 11.82
CA THR A 191 18.12 -18.53 11.24
C THR A 191 17.57 -17.96 9.92
N SER A 192 16.35 -18.33 9.54
CA SER A 192 15.75 -17.77 8.34
C SER A 192 15.53 -16.26 8.50
N ARG A 193 15.72 -15.51 7.41
CA ARG A 193 15.54 -14.05 7.43
C ARG A 193 14.14 -13.65 7.95
N LEU A 194 13.11 -14.44 7.63
CA LEU A 194 11.76 -14.18 8.13
C LEU A 194 11.70 -14.21 9.67
N VAL A 195 12.27 -15.24 10.28
CA VAL A 195 12.29 -15.43 11.74
C VAL A 195 13.15 -14.35 12.39
N THR A 196 14.35 -14.08 11.86
CA THR A 196 15.25 -13.09 12.46
C THR A 196 14.68 -11.67 12.41
N GLU A 197 14.05 -11.28 11.30
CA GLU A 197 13.39 -9.97 11.18
C GLU A 197 12.14 -9.89 12.07
N SER A 198 11.36 -10.97 12.19
CA SER A 198 10.20 -11.01 13.10
C SER A 198 10.61 -10.87 14.56
N ALA A 199 11.69 -11.55 14.97
CA ALA A 199 12.25 -11.44 16.31
C ALA A 199 12.84 -10.05 16.59
N ARG A 200 13.39 -9.36 15.57
CA ARG A 200 13.80 -7.96 15.68
C ARG A 200 12.58 -7.06 15.92
N LEU A 201 11.58 -7.13 15.05
CA LEU A 201 10.36 -6.32 15.18
C LEU A 201 9.65 -6.55 16.51
N HIS A 202 9.50 -7.81 16.93
CA HIS A 202 8.87 -8.13 18.21
C HIS A 202 9.59 -7.48 19.40
N ARG A 203 10.93 -7.55 19.43
CA ARG A 203 11.72 -6.88 20.47
C ARG A 203 11.56 -5.37 20.43
N THR A 204 11.55 -4.75 19.24
CA THR A 204 11.32 -3.31 19.11
C THR A 204 9.98 -2.90 19.73
N LEU A 205 8.91 -3.65 19.48
CA LEU A 205 7.55 -3.33 19.94
C LEU A 205 7.29 -3.62 21.43
N THR A 206 8.18 -4.39 22.06
CA THR A 206 8.05 -4.84 23.45
C THR A 206 9.16 -4.28 24.36
N ALA A 207 10.13 -3.57 23.79
CA ALA A 207 11.14 -2.84 24.54
C ALA A 207 10.46 -1.64 25.22
N THR A 208 10.17 -1.80 26.51
CA THR A 208 9.72 -0.72 27.41
C THR A 208 10.92 0.09 27.89
#